data_AF-A0AA40WH44-F1
#
_entry.id   AF-A0AA40WH44-F1
#
_cell.length_a   1.000
_cell.length_b   1.000
_cell.length_c   1.000
_cell.angle_alpha   90.00
_cell.angle_beta   90.00
_cell.angle_gamma   90.00
#
_symmetry.space_group_name_H-M   'P 1'
#
loop_
_entity.id
_entity.type
_entity.pdbx_description
1 polymer ?
#
loop_
_entity_poly.entity_id
_entity_poly.type
_entity_poly.pdbx_seq_one_letter_code
_entity_poly.pdbx_strand_id
1 'polypeptide(L)' 'IKAEAVLGTPSVELNTQDGAILEWYLVSTDYQKNSYKTLAEKPETISEDTKFIRLMIDKNGVIKKMEYKL' A
#
# COMPACT_ATOMS: atom_id res chain seq x y z
N ILE A 1 6.78 -1.52 -14.56
CA ILE A 1 5.53 -0.78 -14.26
C ILE A 1 5.68 -0.23 -12.85
N LYS A 2 5.41 1.07 -12.61
CA LYS A 2 5.51 1.66 -11.27
C LYS A 2 4.32 1.19 -10.43
N ALA A 3 4.53 0.90 -9.13
CA ALA A 3 3.48 0.38 -8.24
C ALA A 3 2.26 1.30 -8.18
N GLU A 4 2.48 2.61 -8.15
CA GLU A 4 1.42 3.62 -8.15
C GLU A 4 0.54 3.60 -9.41
N ALA A 5 1.07 3.14 -10.56
CA ALA A 5 0.27 3.01 -11.78
C ALA A 5 -0.75 1.86 -11.69
N VAL A 6 -0.56 0.93 -10.76
CA VAL A 6 -1.45 -0.23 -10.54
C VAL A 6 -2.31 -0.03 -9.30
N LEU A 7 -1.74 0.51 -8.23
CA LEU A 7 -2.38 0.65 -6.92
C LEU A 7 -2.94 2.07 -6.65
N GLY A 8 -2.63 3.03 -7.52
CA GLY A 8 -2.92 4.45 -7.28
C GLY A 8 -1.95 5.08 -6.28
N THR A 9 -2.31 6.27 -5.79
CA THR A 9 -1.55 6.99 -4.76
C THR A 9 -1.56 6.21 -3.43
N PRO A 10 -0.41 6.05 -2.75
CA PRO A 10 -0.35 5.39 -1.45
C PRO A 10 -1.09 6.20 -0.38
N SER A 11 -1.70 5.49 0.57
CA SER A 11 -2.30 6.09 1.76
C SER A 11 -1.24 6.67 2.70
N VAL A 12 -0.02 6.11 2.68
CA VAL A 12 1.15 6.59 3.42
C VAL A 12 2.36 6.53 2.52
N GLU A 13 3.07 7.65 2.42
CA GLU A 13 4.39 7.73 1.81
C GLU A 13 5.38 8.29 2.83
N LEU A 14 6.38 7.50 3.20
CA LEU A 14 7.46 7.92 4.07
C LEU A 14 8.78 7.88 3.30
N ASN A 15 9.31 9.05 3.00
CA ASN A 15 10.61 9.20 2.36
C ASN A 15 11.73 9.09 3.41
N THR A 16 12.73 8.26 3.14
CA THR A 16 13.90 8.04 3.99
C THR A 16 15.17 8.33 3.20
N GLN A 17 16.34 8.34 3.86
CA GLN A 17 17.62 8.54 3.17
C GLN A 17 17.94 7.39 2.18
N ASP A 18 17.41 6.19 2.45
CA ASP A 18 17.70 4.99 1.66
C ASP A 18 16.66 4.71 0.56
N GLY A 19 15.56 5.48 0.52
CA GLY A 19 14.48 5.33 -0.45
C GLY A 19 13.14 5.78 0.12
N ALA A 20 12.10 4.95 -0.01
CA ALA A 20 10.79 5.27 0.54
C ALA A 20 10.01 4.02 0.97
N ILE A 21 9.08 4.21 1.89
CA ILE A 21 8.05 3.24 2.25
C ILE A 21 6.73 3.75 1.69
N LEU A 22 6.12 2.94 0.84
CA LEU A 22 4.79 3.21 0.27
C LEU A 22 3.81 2.20 0.84
N GLU A 23 2.70 2.65 1.38
CA GLU A 23 1.69 1.78 1.97
C GLU A 23 0.28 2.18 1.50
N TRP A 24 -0.45 1.19 1.01
CA TRP A 24 -1.85 1.30 0.62
C TRP A 24 -2.69 0.50 1.61
N TYR A 25 -3.65 1.15 2.25
CA TYR A 25 -4.70 0.45 2.99
C TYR A 25 -5.83 0.08 2.05
N LEU A 26 -6.43 -1.09 2.27
CA LEU A 26 -7.47 -1.61 1.41
C LEU A 26 -8.75 -1.89 2.19
N VAL A 27 -9.88 -1.69 1.53
CA VAL A 27 -11.19 -2.13 2.01
C VAL A 27 -11.84 -3.04 0.97
N SER A 28 -12.42 -4.13 1.42
CA SER A 28 -13.16 -5.05 0.57
C SER A 28 -14.32 -4.33 -0.12
N THR A 29 -14.53 -4.63 -1.40
CA THR A 29 -15.74 -4.22 -2.11
C THR A 29 -16.70 -5.40 -2.21
N ASP A 30 -17.97 -5.09 -2.41
CA ASP A 30 -19.06 -6.04 -2.60
C ASP A 30 -19.21 -6.51 -4.06
N TYR A 31 -18.43 -5.95 -4.98
CA TYR A 31 -18.54 -6.25 -6.41
C TYR A 31 -18.17 -7.70 -6.75
N GLN A 32 -17.04 -8.19 -6.21
CA GLN A 32 -16.55 -9.56 -6.42
C GLN A 32 -15.76 -10.04 -5.21
N LYS A 33 -15.69 -11.37 -5.02
CA LYS A 33 -14.84 -11.99 -4.01
C LYS A 33 -13.37 -11.57 -4.23
N ASN A 34 -12.68 -11.21 -3.15
CA ASN A 34 -11.30 -10.69 -3.17
C ASN A 34 -11.13 -9.40 -4.01
N SER A 35 -12.19 -8.60 -4.15
CA SER A 35 -12.09 -7.26 -4.70
C SER A 35 -11.84 -6.25 -3.60
N TYR A 36 -10.89 -5.36 -3.82
CA TYR A 36 -10.49 -4.35 -2.87
C TYR A 36 -10.33 -3.00 -3.55
N LYS A 37 -10.63 -1.93 -2.83
CA LYS A 37 -10.27 -0.56 -3.21
C LYS A 37 -9.25 -0.02 -2.23
N THR A 38 -8.33 0.81 -2.73
CA THR A 38 -7.39 1.53 -1.88
C THR A 38 -8.08 2.68 -1.17
N LEU A 39 -7.66 2.94 0.07
CA LEU A 39 -8.07 4.11 0.84
C LEU A 39 -7.14 5.28 0.51
N ALA A 40 -7.71 6.48 0.36
CA ALA A 40 -6.93 7.69 0.11
C ALA A 40 -6.04 8.05 1.32
N GLU A 41 -6.51 7.75 2.52
CA GLU A 41 -5.82 8.06 3.78
C GLU A 41 -5.69 6.80 4.64
N LYS A 42 -4.72 6.82 5.54
CA LYS A 42 -4.55 5.79 6.55
C LYS A 42 -5.78 5.75 7.48
N PRO A 43 -6.36 4.57 7.76
CA PRO A 43 -7.48 4.46 8.69
C PRO A 43 -7.07 4.87 10.10
N GLU A 44 -7.99 5.50 10.83
CA GLU A 44 -7.76 5.96 12.20
C GLU A 44 -7.42 4.82 13.16
N THR A 45 -7.98 3.62 12.91
CA THR A 45 -7.70 2.42 13.69
C THR A 45 -7.15 1.32 12.79
N ILE A 46 -6.01 0.75 13.17
CA ILE A 46 -5.43 -0.43 12.55
C ILE A 46 -5.65 -1.61 13.48
N SER A 47 -6.34 -2.64 12.99
CA SER A 47 -6.54 -3.91 13.69
C SER A 47 -5.86 -5.05 12.94
N GLU A 48 -5.95 -6.26 13.49
CA GLU A 48 -5.46 -7.44 12.79
C GLU A 48 -6.17 -7.64 11.44
N ASP A 49 -7.44 -7.28 11.30
CA ASP A 49 -8.17 -7.47 10.04
C ASP A 49 -7.87 -6.41 8.97
N THR A 50 -7.08 -5.39 9.32
CA THR A 50 -6.72 -4.33 8.39
C THR A 50 -5.90 -4.89 7.23
N LYS A 51 -6.39 -4.63 6.02
CA LYS A 51 -5.77 -5.06 4.77
C LYS A 51 -4.85 -3.95 4.26
N PHE A 52 -3.65 -4.33 3.86
CA PHE A 52 -2.65 -3.39 3.38
C PHE A 52 -1.73 -4.05 2.35
N ILE A 53 -1.11 -3.21 1.52
CA ILE A 53 0.08 -3.53 0.73
C ILE A 53 1.14 -2.50 1.12
N ARG A 54 2.31 -2.95 1.55
CA ARG A 54 3.46 -2.12 1.89
C ARG A 54 4.64 -2.49 1.01
N LEU A 55 5.26 -1.48 0.41
CA LEU A 55 6.46 -1.60 -0.41
C LEU A 55 7.58 -0.78 0.21
N MET A 56 8.76 -1.37 0.34
CA MET A 56 10.00 -0.64 0.56
C MET A 56 10.71 -0.50 -0.79
N ILE A 57 10.86 0.73 -1.26
CA ILE A 57 11.61 1.07 -2.46
C ILE A 57 12.94 1.69 -2.07
N ASP A 58 14.01 1.37 -2.81
CA ASP A 58 15.29 2.07 -2.65
C ASP A 58 15.27 3.43 -3.35
N LYS A 59 16.34 4.21 -3.15
CA LYS A 59 16.55 5.52 -3.80
C LYS A 59 16.48 5.53 -5.32
N ASN A 60 16.62 4.38 -5.98
CA ASN A 60 16.50 4.25 -7.44
C ASN A 60 15.07 3.87 -7.86
N GLY A 61 14.13 3.78 -6.92
CA GLY A 61 12.75 3.36 -7.14
C GLY A 61 12.59 1.86 -7.31
N VAL A 62 13.57 1.05 -6.91
CA VAL A 62 13.51 -0.42 -7.01
C VAL A 62 12.89 -1.00 -5.75
N ILE A 63 11.85 -1.82 -5.90
CA ILE A 63 11.21 -2.53 -4.79
C ILE A 63 12.22 -3.52 -4.19
N LYS A 64 12.57 -3.30 -2.91
CA LYS A 64 13.44 -4.18 -2.12
C LYS A 64 12.64 -5.22 -1.34
N LYS A 65 11.46 -4.83 -0.84
CA LYS A 65 10.60 -5.69 -0.03
C LYS A 65 9.14 -5.35 -0.27
N MET A 66 8.30 -6.38 -0.27
CA MET A 66 6.85 -6.29 -0.35
C MET A 66 6.24 -7.07 0.81
N GLU A 67 5.35 -6.43 1.55
CA GLU A 67 4.57 -7.01 2.65
C GLU A 67 3.10 -6.75 2.37
N TYR A 68 2.22 -7.73 2.58
CA TYR A 68 0.80 -7.54 2.35
C TYR A 68 -0.05 -8.39 3.28
N LYS A 69 -1.27 -7.91 3.53
CA LYS A 69 -2.36 -8.63 4.17
C LYS A 69 -3.65 -8.30 3.41
N LEU A 70 -4.32 -9.31 2.87
CA LEU A 70 -5.53 -9.16 2.04
C LEU A 70 -6.72 -9.92 2.62
#